data_AF-A0A2R6PSH7-F1
#
_entry.id   AF-A0A2R6PSH7-F1
#
_cell.length_a   1.000
_cell.length_b   1.000
_cell.length_c   1.000
_cell.angle_alpha   90.00
_cell.angle_beta   90.00
_cell.angle_gamma   90.00
#
_symmetry.space_group_name_H-M   'P 1'
#
loop_
_entity.id
_entity.type
_entity.pdbx_description
1 polymer ?
#
loop_
_entity_poly.entity_id
_entity_poly.type
_entity_poly.pdbx_seq_one_letter_code
_entity_poly.pdbx_strand_id
1 'polypeptide(L)'
;MPMGGAALDLTGVPLPEETLLAAKQSDAILLGAIGGYKWDTNEKHLKPETGLLQLREALKVFANLRPASVLPQLVDASTLKKEVAEGVDLMVVRELTGGIYFGKPRGFSTDENGEEIGFNTEVYATYEIDRIARIAFETARKRRGKLCSVDKANVLEVASRL
;
A
#
# COMPACT_ATOMS: atom_id res chain seq x y z
N MET A 1 12.79 -10.01 14.38
CA MET A 1 11.60 -9.52 15.11
C MET A 1 10.34 -10.14 14.49
N PRO A 2 9.37 -10.62 15.27
CA PRO A 2 8.16 -11.28 14.76
C PRO A 2 7.19 -10.27 14.13
N MET A 3 6.48 -10.68 13.07
CA MET A 3 5.44 -9.91 12.38
C MET A 3 4.36 -10.84 11.82
N GLY A 4 3.13 -10.35 11.71
CA GLY A 4 2.01 -11.01 11.05
C GLY A 4 1.58 -12.25 11.81
N GLY A 5 1.37 -13.35 11.09
CA GLY A 5 1.00 -14.64 11.69
C GLY A 5 1.99 -15.13 12.74
N ALA A 6 3.30 -14.96 12.49
CA ALA A 6 4.34 -15.33 13.45
C ALA A 6 4.27 -14.50 14.74
N ALA A 7 3.86 -13.24 14.67
CA ALA A 7 3.62 -12.42 15.85
C ALA A 7 2.32 -12.78 16.56
N LEU A 8 1.25 -13.05 15.82
CA LEU A 8 -0.01 -13.53 16.39
C LEU A 8 0.19 -14.79 17.23
N ASP A 9 0.93 -15.75 16.71
CA ASP A 9 1.23 -17.01 17.40
C ASP A 9 2.07 -16.81 18.68
N LEU A 10 2.95 -15.80 18.69
CA LEU A 10 3.89 -15.59 19.79
C LEU A 10 3.37 -14.61 20.86
N THR A 11 2.65 -13.57 20.46
CA THR A 11 2.29 -12.42 21.32
C THR A 11 0.82 -12.03 21.22
N GLY A 12 0.01 -12.71 20.39
CA GLY A 12 -1.41 -12.44 20.22
C GLY A 12 -1.75 -11.20 19.39
N VAL A 13 -0.77 -10.48 18.83
CA VAL A 13 -1.00 -9.28 17.98
C VAL A 13 -0.15 -9.34 16.71
N PRO A 14 -0.62 -8.78 15.58
CA PRO A 14 0.10 -8.90 14.31
C PRO A 14 1.34 -7.99 14.21
N LEU A 15 1.44 -6.95 15.05
CA LEU A 15 2.61 -6.08 15.17
C LEU A 15 2.88 -5.78 16.65
N PRO A 16 3.84 -6.48 17.27
CA PRO A 16 4.24 -6.20 18.64
C PRO A 16 4.96 -4.85 18.76
N GLU A 17 4.81 -4.19 19.90
CA GLU A 17 5.44 -2.88 20.16
C GLU A 17 6.97 -2.95 20.05
N GLU A 18 7.58 -4.02 20.55
CA GLU A 18 9.02 -4.26 20.44
C GLU A 18 9.50 -4.33 18.98
N THR A 19 8.73 -4.99 18.10
CA THR A 19 9.02 -5.03 16.67
C THR A 19 8.97 -3.64 16.05
N LEU A 20 7.97 -2.83 16.42
CA LEU A 20 7.85 -1.46 15.92
C LEU A 20 8.97 -0.56 16.44
N LEU A 21 9.37 -0.71 17.71
CA LEU A 21 10.46 0.06 18.29
C LEU A 21 11.78 -0.24 17.59
N ALA A 22 12.11 -1.52 17.41
CA ALA A 22 13.31 -1.93 16.67
C ALA A 22 13.29 -1.41 15.23
N ALA A 23 12.13 -1.47 14.56
CA ALA A 23 11.96 -0.93 13.21
C ALA A 23 12.25 0.58 13.13
N LYS A 24 11.77 1.37 14.11
CA LYS A 24 12.02 2.83 14.18
C LYS A 24 13.48 3.18 14.48
N GLN A 25 14.20 2.30 15.14
CA GLN A 25 15.62 2.48 15.50
C GLN A 25 16.58 1.97 14.43
N SER A 26 16.07 1.33 13.39
CA SER A 26 16.88 0.74 12.31
C SER A 26 17.00 1.70 11.13
N ASP A 27 18.14 1.64 10.41
CA ASP A 27 18.33 2.41 9.18
C ASP A 27 17.48 1.90 8.01
N ALA A 28 17.20 0.59 7.98
CA ALA A 28 16.41 -0.06 6.95
C ALA A 28 15.72 -1.32 7.50
N ILE A 29 14.65 -1.73 6.82
CA ILE A 29 13.85 -2.92 7.19
C ILE A 29 13.70 -3.79 5.94
N LEU A 30 14.02 -5.07 6.08
CA LEU A 30 13.72 -6.10 5.08
C LEU A 30 12.60 -6.99 5.62
N LEU A 31 11.49 -7.07 4.88
CA LEU A 31 10.32 -7.87 5.23
C LEU A 31 10.12 -8.95 4.17
N GLY A 32 9.86 -10.18 4.60
CA GLY A 32 9.55 -11.31 3.72
C GLY A 32 8.12 -11.29 3.20
N ALA A 33 7.26 -12.12 3.77
CA ALA A 33 5.84 -12.20 3.42
C ALA A 33 4.96 -12.26 4.68
N ILE A 34 3.67 -11.97 4.50
CA ILE A 34 2.66 -11.91 5.56
C ILE A 34 1.37 -12.53 5.03
N GLY A 35 0.65 -13.24 5.91
CA GLY A 35 -0.62 -13.92 5.61
C GLY A 35 -0.52 -15.43 5.80
N GLY A 36 -1.67 -16.10 5.83
CA GLY A 36 -1.76 -17.56 5.89
C GLY A 36 -3.11 -18.04 6.43
N TYR A 37 -3.56 -19.21 5.95
CA TYR A 37 -4.91 -19.75 6.21
C TYR A 37 -5.28 -19.87 7.69
N LYS A 38 -4.28 -20.09 8.56
CA LYS A 38 -4.46 -20.22 10.01
C LYS A 38 -5.18 -19.01 10.64
N TRP A 39 -5.01 -17.82 10.08
CA TRP A 39 -5.51 -16.57 10.66
C TRP A 39 -6.66 -15.93 9.85
N ASP A 40 -7.22 -16.63 8.86
CA ASP A 40 -8.24 -16.06 7.97
C ASP A 40 -9.57 -15.75 8.68
N THR A 41 -9.90 -16.54 9.70
CA THR A 41 -11.12 -16.39 10.51
C THR A 41 -10.95 -15.42 11.68
N ASN A 42 -9.77 -14.84 11.87
CA ASN A 42 -9.54 -13.86 12.92
C ASN A 42 -10.36 -12.59 12.67
N GLU A 43 -10.71 -11.90 13.76
CA GLU A 43 -11.18 -10.54 13.67
C GLU A 43 -10.21 -9.65 12.89
N LYS A 44 -10.73 -8.66 12.17
CA LYS A 44 -9.93 -7.81 11.26
C LYS A 44 -8.67 -7.22 11.92
N HIS A 45 -8.77 -6.80 13.17
CA HIS A 45 -7.65 -6.19 13.89
C HIS A 45 -6.56 -7.21 14.28
N LEU A 46 -6.86 -8.51 14.25
CA LEU A 46 -5.97 -9.64 14.53
C LEU A 46 -5.59 -10.41 13.26
N LYS A 47 -5.79 -9.82 12.09
CA LYS A 47 -5.29 -10.39 10.83
C LYS A 47 -3.82 -10.02 10.58
N PRO A 48 -3.00 -10.92 10.02
CA PRO A 48 -1.58 -10.64 9.73
C PRO A 48 -1.36 -9.34 8.92
N GLU A 49 -2.22 -9.07 7.95
CA GLU A 49 -2.15 -7.91 7.05
C GLU A 49 -2.38 -6.58 7.78
N THR A 50 -3.10 -6.60 8.91
CA THR A 50 -3.29 -5.41 9.75
C THR A 50 -1.96 -4.92 10.33
N GLY A 51 -1.06 -5.84 10.73
CA GLY A 51 0.28 -5.49 11.19
C GLY A 51 1.11 -4.80 10.10
N LEU A 52 0.94 -5.19 8.83
CA LEU A 52 1.61 -4.53 7.70
C LEU A 52 1.11 -3.09 7.48
N LEU A 53 -0.19 -2.85 7.64
CA LEU A 53 -0.76 -1.50 7.55
C LEU A 53 -0.28 -0.61 8.69
N GLN A 54 -0.31 -1.14 9.93
CA GLN A 54 0.18 -0.44 11.13
C GLN A 54 1.66 -0.08 11.01
N LEU A 55 2.50 -0.99 10.52
CA LEU A 55 3.94 -0.74 10.34
C LEU A 55 4.18 0.39 9.34
N ARG A 56 3.45 0.39 8.21
CA ARG A 56 3.57 1.42 7.16
C ARG A 56 3.19 2.80 7.67
N GLU A 57 2.06 2.88 8.36
CA GLU A 57 1.57 4.13 8.97
C GLU A 57 2.56 4.63 10.04
N ALA A 58 2.98 3.75 10.96
CA ALA A 58 3.84 4.12 12.07
C ALA A 58 5.26 4.56 11.64
N LEU A 59 5.77 4.04 10.53
CA LEU A 59 7.04 4.45 9.93
C LEU A 59 6.90 5.58 8.91
N LYS A 60 5.67 6.00 8.59
CA LYS A 60 5.37 7.05 7.61
C LYS A 60 5.99 6.79 6.23
N VAL A 61 6.05 5.52 5.81
CA VAL A 61 6.60 5.12 4.51
C VAL A 61 5.57 5.30 3.39
N PHE A 62 5.22 6.57 3.13
CA PHE A 62 4.14 6.95 2.22
C PHE A 62 4.40 6.62 0.74
N ALA A 63 5.65 6.49 0.32
CA ALA A 63 6.01 6.24 -1.08
C ALA A 63 6.33 4.76 -1.32
N ASN A 64 5.42 4.07 -2.01
CA ASN A 64 5.64 2.69 -2.43
C ASN A 64 6.13 2.64 -3.88
N LEU A 65 7.40 2.24 -4.06
CA LEU A 65 8.01 2.05 -5.37
C LEU A 65 7.87 0.58 -5.79
N ARG A 66 7.23 0.33 -6.93
CA ARG A 66 7.06 -1.00 -7.52
C ARG A 66 7.59 -1.00 -8.95
N PRO A 67 8.84 -1.42 -9.18
CA PRO A 67 9.33 -1.64 -10.54
C PRO A 67 8.60 -2.83 -11.15
N ALA A 68 8.12 -2.67 -12.39
CA ALA A 68 7.64 -3.76 -13.22
C ALA A 68 8.50 -3.79 -14.48
N SER A 69 9.41 -4.76 -14.52
CA SER A 69 10.36 -4.96 -15.62
C SER A 69 10.32 -6.40 -16.09
N VAL A 70 10.34 -6.60 -17.41
CA VAL A 70 10.46 -7.93 -18.00
C VAL A 70 11.94 -8.22 -18.27
N LEU A 71 12.48 -9.24 -17.59
CA LEU A 71 13.84 -9.70 -17.85
C LEU A 71 13.90 -10.39 -19.21
N PRO A 72 14.90 -10.12 -20.07
CA PRO A 72 14.99 -10.73 -21.39
C PRO A 72 14.92 -12.26 -21.38
N GLN A 73 15.50 -12.88 -20.35
CA GLN A 73 15.54 -14.33 -20.16
C GLN A 73 14.17 -14.93 -19.73
N LEU A 74 13.23 -14.09 -19.28
CA LEU A 74 11.92 -14.49 -18.77
C LEU A 74 10.76 -13.92 -19.59
N VAL A 75 11.02 -13.40 -20.79
CA VAL A 75 9.99 -12.77 -21.62
C VAL A 75 8.82 -13.72 -21.93
N ASP A 76 9.13 -15.01 -22.15
CA ASP A 76 8.14 -16.04 -22.47
C ASP A 76 7.28 -16.48 -21.27
N ALA A 77 7.60 -16.00 -20.05
CA ALA A 77 6.74 -16.19 -18.88
C ALA A 77 5.56 -15.19 -18.85
N SER A 78 5.62 -14.12 -19.67
CA SER A 78 4.53 -13.17 -19.83
C SER A 78 3.38 -13.78 -20.65
N THR A 79 2.14 -13.46 -20.30
CA THR A 79 0.97 -13.86 -21.09
C THR A 79 0.72 -12.92 -22.30
N LEU A 80 1.41 -11.79 -22.35
CA LEU A 80 1.36 -10.89 -23.50
C LEU A 80 2.28 -11.39 -24.62
N LYS A 81 1.96 -11.02 -25.85
CA LYS A 81 2.84 -11.29 -26.99
C LYS A 81 4.24 -10.68 -26.75
N LYS A 82 5.27 -11.37 -27.23
CA LYS A 82 6.68 -10.99 -27.00
C LYS A 82 6.96 -9.55 -27.44
N GLU A 83 6.48 -9.15 -28.62
CA GLU A 83 6.65 -7.81 -29.17
C GLU A 83 5.97 -6.69 -28.34
N VAL A 84 5.12 -7.05 -27.37
CA VAL A 84 4.49 -6.12 -26.42
C VAL A 84 5.19 -6.15 -25.06
N ALA A 85 5.64 -7.33 -24.61
CA ALA A 85 6.23 -7.52 -23.27
C ALA A 85 7.73 -7.21 -23.21
N GLU A 86 8.46 -7.48 -24.29
CA GLU A 86 9.91 -7.31 -24.35
C GLU A 86 10.29 -5.84 -24.13
N GLY A 87 11.23 -5.60 -23.23
CA GLY A 87 11.70 -4.23 -22.91
C GLY A 87 10.75 -3.41 -22.03
N VAL A 88 9.63 -3.99 -21.56
CA VAL A 88 8.80 -3.33 -20.53
C VAL A 88 9.66 -3.06 -19.30
N ASP A 89 9.73 -1.79 -18.93
CA ASP A 89 10.40 -1.30 -17.72
C ASP A 89 9.68 -0.05 -17.24
N LEU A 90 8.78 -0.20 -16.27
CA LEU A 90 8.06 0.92 -15.65
C LEU A 90 8.24 0.90 -14.13
N MET A 91 7.98 2.06 -13.52
CA MET A 91 7.99 2.22 -12.08
C MET A 91 6.64 2.78 -11.67
N VAL A 92 5.89 2.03 -10.85
CA VAL A 92 4.71 2.55 -10.18
C VAL A 92 5.16 3.20 -8.88
N VAL A 93 4.87 4.49 -8.72
CA VAL A 93 5.03 5.23 -7.47
C VAL A 93 3.64 5.43 -6.89
N ARG A 94 3.34 4.72 -5.81
CA ARG A 94 2.00 4.68 -5.19
C ARG A 94 2.03 5.31 -3.80
N GLU A 95 1.07 6.18 -3.50
CA GLU A 95 0.79 6.64 -2.13
C GLU A 95 0.30 5.46 -1.28
N LEU A 96 0.90 5.26 -0.11
CA LEU A 96 0.77 4.04 0.68
C LEU A 96 0.15 4.25 2.07
N THR A 97 -0.04 5.49 2.52
CA THR A 97 -0.40 5.80 3.92
C THR A 97 -1.62 6.72 4.07
N GLY A 98 -2.31 7.03 2.98
CA GLY A 98 -3.54 7.84 2.95
C GLY A 98 -4.66 7.19 2.13
N GLY A 99 -5.52 8.03 1.54
CA GLY A 99 -6.66 7.61 0.73
C GLY A 99 -7.67 6.76 1.49
N ILE A 100 -8.46 5.97 0.77
CA ILE A 100 -9.53 5.12 1.32
C ILE A 100 -9.05 4.06 2.32
N TYR A 101 -7.74 3.77 2.31
CA TYR A 101 -7.14 2.78 3.19
C TYR A 101 -7.10 3.27 4.64
N PHE A 102 -6.93 4.58 4.86
CA PHE A 102 -6.78 5.19 6.18
C PHE A 102 -7.82 6.28 6.48
N GLY A 103 -8.59 6.71 5.47
CA GLY A 103 -9.62 7.73 5.62
C GLY A 103 -10.71 7.40 6.63
N LYS A 104 -11.22 8.45 7.27
CA LYS A 104 -12.30 8.43 8.25
C LYS A 104 -13.39 9.43 7.83
N PRO A 105 -14.68 9.16 8.13
CA PRO A 105 -15.19 8.01 8.88
C PRO A 105 -15.19 6.70 8.05
N ARG A 106 -15.23 5.55 8.73
CA ARG A 106 -15.35 4.23 8.09
C ARG A 106 -16.00 3.22 9.03
N GLY A 107 -16.64 2.19 8.47
CA GLY A 107 -17.23 1.11 9.25
C GLY A 107 -18.56 0.65 8.68
N PHE A 108 -19.41 0.17 9.58
CA PHE A 108 -20.77 -0.24 9.30
C PHE A 108 -21.71 0.57 10.19
N SER A 109 -22.88 0.93 9.67
CA SER A 109 -23.97 1.55 10.40
C SER A 109 -25.29 0.91 9.98
N THR A 110 -26.34 1.09 10.77
CA THR A 110 -27.70 0.72 10.38
C THR A 110 -28.49 2.00 10.12
N ASP A 111 -29.18 2.08 9.00
CA ASP A 111 -30.02 3.23 8.67
C ASP A 111 -31.35 3.23 9.47
N GLU A 112 -32.18 4.25 9.25
CA GLU A 112 -33.48 4.38 9.91
C GLU A 112 -34.49 3.28 9.52
N ASN A 113 -34.28 2.59 8.40
CA ASN A 113 -35.10 1.49 7.92
C ASN A 113 -34.63 0.12 8.43
N GLY A 114 -33.50 0.07 9.16
CA GLY A 114 -32.90 -1.17 9.64
C GLY A 114 -31.93 -1.82 8.65
N GLU A 115 -31.55 -1.15 7.56
CA GLU A 115 -30.62 -1.65 6.56
C GLU A 115 -29.15 -1.42 6.97
N GLU A 116 -28.29 -2.42 6.76
CA GLU A 116 -26.86 -2.30 7.04
C GLU A 116 -26.13 -1.56 5.91
N ILE A 117 -25.41 -0.49 6.27
CA ILE A 117 -24.63 0.36 5.37
C ILE A 117 -23.15 0.21 5.73
N GLY A 118 -22.35 -0.27 4.77
CA GLY A 118 -20.89 -0.22 4.84
C GLY A 118 -20.35 1.04 4.17
N PHE A 119 -19.42 1.74 4.82
CA PHE A 119 -18.84 2.97 4.28
C PHE A 119 -17.35 3.13 4.57
N ASN A 120 -16.71 3.89 3.68
CA ASN A 120 -15.29 4.21 3.68
C ASN A 120 -15.11 5.61 3.05
N THR A 121 -14.09 6.36 3.48
CA THR A 121 -13.80 7.70 2.94
C THR A 121 -12.48 7.72 2.19
N GLU A 122 -12.51 8.02 0.89
CA GLU A 122 -11.32 8.39 0.12
C GLU A 122 -11.02 9.87 0.36
N VAL A 123 -9.85 10.16 0.93
CA VAL A 123 -9.46 11.53 1.30
C VAL A 123 -7.96 11.68 1.21
N TYR A 124 -7.52 12.81 0.67
CA TYR A 124 -6.15 13.28 0.71
C TYR A 124 -6.12 14.75 1.06
N ALA A 125 -5.17 15.14 1.91
CA ALA A 125 -4.77 16.53 2.03
C ALA A 125 -3.72 16.87 0.96
N THR A 126 -3.64 18.14 0.57
CA THR A 126 -2.69 18.63 -0.45
C THR A 126 -1.24 18.24 -0.14
N TYR A 127 -0.82 18.30 1.13
CA TYR A 127 0.55 17.93 1.51
C TYR A 127 0.86 16.43 1.28
N GLU A 128 -0.15 15.56 1.30
CA GLU A 128 0.00 14.13 1.05
C GLU A 128 0.19 13.84 -0.44
N ILE A 129 -0.48 14.61 -1.29
CA ILE A 129 -0.33 14.59 -2.74
C ILE A 129 1.04 15.16 -3.13
N ASP A 130 1.40 16.32 -2.57
CA ASP A 130 2.68 16.99 -2.87
C ASP A 130 3.89 16.10 -2.56
N ARG A 131 3.89 15.43 -1.40
CA ARG A 131 5.02 14.57 -0.99
C ARG A 131 5.18 13.37 -1.93
N ILE A 132 4.10 12.72 -2.37
CA ILE A 132 4.20 11.57 -3.27
C ILE A 132 4.55 12.01 -4.70
N ALA A 133 4.01 13.15 -5.15
CA ALA A 133 4.35 13.74 -6.44
C ALA A 133 5.84 14.08 -6.52
N ARG A 134 6.43 14.69 -5.48
CA ARG A 134 7.88 14.96 -5.42
C ARG A 134 8.72 13.70 -5.60
N ILE A 135 8.38 12.62 -4.88
CA ILE A 135 9.07 11.32 -5.04
C ILE A 135 8.90 10.80 -6.47
N ALA A 136 7.72 10.92 -7.07
CA ALA A 136 7.48 10.48 -8.44
C ALA A 136 8.30 11.29 -9.47
N PHE A 137 8.37 12.62 -9.33
CA PHE A 137 9.19 13.49 -10.18
C PHE A 137 10.69 13.19 -10.04
N GLU A 138 11.19 13.05 -8.81
CA GLU A 138 12.59 12.68 -8.56
C GLU A 138 12.92 11.29 -9.12
N THR A 139 12.00 10.34 -8.99
CA THR A 139 12.13 9.00 -9.56
C THR A 139 12.15 9.04 -11.09
N ALA A 140 11.28 9.84 -11.71
CA ALA A 140 11.26 10.01 -13.16
C ALA A 140 12.55 10.64 -13.69
N ARG A 141 13.12 11.64 -12.98
CA ARG A 141 14.42 12.27 -13.31
C ARG A 141 15.59 11.29 -13.32
N LYS A 142 15.59 10.31 -12.39
CA LYS A 142 16.60 9.24 -12.33
C LYS A 142 16.36 8.13 -13.38
N ARG A 143 15.28 8.21 -14.15
CA ARG A 143 14.89 7.25 -15.19
C ARG A 143 14.86 7.96 -16.54
N ARG A 144 13.73 7.86 -17.27
CA ARG A 144 13.60 8.37 -18.65
C ARG A 144 12.99 9.77 -18.72
N GLY A 145 12.88 10.49 -17.60
CA GLY A 145 12.30 11.84 -17.56
C GLY A 145 10.82 11.92 -17.93
N LYS A 146 10.08 10.80 -17.89
CA LYS A 146 8.66 10.72 -18.21
C LYS A 146 7.87 10.32 -16.96
N LEU A 147 6.83 11.09 -16.64
CA LEU A 147 5.89 10.84 -15.56
C LEU A 147 4.47 10.85 -16.14
N CYS A 148 3.66 9.88 -15.73
CA CYS A 148 2.24 9.82 -16.02
C CYS A 148 1.51 9.75 -14.68
N SER A 149 0.71 10.77 -14.36
CA SER A 149 -0.22 10.74 -13.24
C SER A 149 -1.49 9.98 -13.65
N VAL A 150 -2.04 9.16 -12.76
CA VAL A 150 -3.22 8.33 -13.02
C VAL A 150 -4.26 8.59 -11.95
N ASP A 151 -5.46 8.97 -12.37
CA ASP A 151 -6.53 9.41 -11.46
C ASP A 151 -7.93 9.16 -12.04
N LYS A 152 -8.94 9.64 -11.32
CA LYS A 152 -10.34 9.65 -11.75
C LYS A 152 -10.99 11.03 -11.59
N ALA A 153 -10.28 12.08 -12.02
CA ALA A 153 -10.69 13.48 -11.89
C ALA A 153 -12.01 13.80 -12.62
N ASN A 154 -12.43 12.96 -13.55
CA ASN A 154 -13.70 13.11 -14.26
C ASN A 154 -14.94 12.70 -13.43
N VAL A 155 -14.75 12.14 -12.22
CA VAL A 155 -15.83 11.73 -11.32
C VAL A 155 -15.54 12.13 -9.87
N LEU A 156 -14.32 11.93 -9.38
CA LEU A 156 -14.00 12.05 -7.96
C LEU A 156 -13.31 13.39 -7.66
N GLU A 157 -13.87 14.18 -6.74
CA GLU A 157 -13.31 15.48 -6.34
C GLU A 157 -11.92 15.36 -5.71
N VAL A 158 -11.68 14.26 -4.97
CA VAL A 158 -10.37 13.93 -4.39
C VAL A 158 -9.26 13.80 -5.44
N ALA A 159 -9.62 13.51 -6.69
CA ALA A 159 -8.70 13.38 -7.82
C ALA A 159 -8.53 14.68 -8.61
N SER A 160 -9.31 15.73 -8.33
CA SER A 160 -9.33 16.95 -9.15
C SER A 160 -8.21 17.96 -8.82
N ARG A 161 -7.37 17.68 -7.83
CA ARG A 161 -6.27 18.57 -7.38
C ARG A 161 -4.94 17.83 -7.25
N LEU A 162 -4.53 17.14 -8.31
CA LEU A 162 -3.25 16.45 -8.46
C LEU A 162 -2.18 17.30 -9.15
#